data_AF-A0A7V0X1N9-F1
#
_entry.id   AF-A0A7V0X1N9-F1
#
_cell.length_a   1.000
_cell.length_b   1.000
_cell.length_c   1.000
_cell.angle_alpha   90.00
_cell.angle_beta   90.00
_cell.angle_gamma   90.00
#
_symmetry.space_group_name_H-M   'P 1'
#
loop_
_entity.id
_entity.type
_entity.pdbx_description
1 polymer ?
#
loop_
_entity_poly.entity_id
_entity_poly.type
_entity_poly.pdbx_seq_one_letter_code
_entity_poly.pdbx_strand_id
1 'polypeptide(L)'
;MALGGLLCALMLVCCSCASTSEDLYYKPFVKKSYSSSDGMRTTTLPDEVLKRQGYRQIGVMHVTLIYSKCVKTCETYTHDMSSIDRLYKESKKRGAHLLKVLDNNIKKARNYTMAGKCIKHERKIVDTQRYLHPGSKHMTPVREEKIVCVKWEPVKASELSYYSRGVLWRKD
;
A
#
# COMPACT_ATOMS: atom_id res chain seq x y z
N MET A 1 -24.47 -6.49 52.09
CA MET A 1 -24.64 -7.48 51.00
C MET A 1 -24.11 -6.84 49.74
N ALA A 2 -23.23 -7.58 49.05
CA ALA A 2 -22.49 -7.14 47.89
C ALA A 2 -23.32 -7.20 46.59
N LEU A 3 -22.67 -6.73 45.52
CA LEU A 3 -22.98 -6.80 44.08
C LEU A 3 -23.63 -5.51 43.56
N GLY A 4 -22.97 -4.70 42.74
CA GLY A 4 -21.91 -5.01 41.77
C GLY A 4 -22.47 -4.80 40.38
N GLY A 5 -22.41 -3.56 39.89
CA GLY A 5 -22.79 -3.20 38.53
C GLY A 5 -21.59 -2.61 37.81
N LEU A 6 -20.58 -3.45 37.58
CA LEU A 6 -19.41 -3.09 36.79
C LEU A 6 -19.87 -2.87 35.34
N LEU A 7 -20.01 -1.61 34.93
CA LEU A 7 -20.17 -1.21 33.54
C LEU A 7 -18.88 -1.64 32.81
N CYS A 8 -18.95 -2.82 32.23
CA CYS A 8 -17.93 -3.36 31.34
C CYS A 8 -17.97 -2.50 30.07
N ALA A 9 -17.19 -1.42 30.07
CA ALA A 9 -16.83 -0.70 28.87
C ALA A 9 -16.06 -1.69 27.99
N LEU A 10 -16.80 -2.35 27.10
CA LEU A 10 -16.27 -3.02 25.92
C LEU A 10 -15.54 -1.97 25.08
N MET A 11 -14.29 -1.71 25.46
CA MET A 11 -13.28 -1.17 24.57
C MET A 11 -13.19 -2.16 23.41
N LEU A 12 -13.91 -1.85 22.34
CA LEU A 12 -13.65 -2.32 20.99
C LEU A 12 -12.18 -2.00 20.69
N VAL A 13 -11.28 -2.92 21.06
CA VAL A 13 -9.94 -2.98 20.50
C VAL A 13 -10.17 -3.38 19.04
N CYS A 14 -10.37 -2.37 18.19
CA CYS A 14 -10.34 -2.51 16.76
C CYS A 14 -8.98 -3.09 16.39
N CYS A 15 -8.91 -4.42 16.30
CA CYS A 15 -7.86 -5.14 15.58
C CYS A 15 -8.06 -4.85 14.08
N SER A 16 -7.82 -3.60 13.67
CA SER A 16 -7.72 -3.21 12.26
C SER A 16 -6.38 -3.71 11.73
N CYS A 17 -6.27 -5.03 11.62
CA CYS A 17 -5.04 -5.75 11.34
C CYS A 17 -4.88 -6.09 9.86
N ALA A 18 -5.78 -5.61 9.00
CA ALA A 18 -5.74 -5.83 7.56
C ALA A 18 -5.69 -4.47 6.85
N SER A 19 -4.61 -4.22 6.12
CA SER A 19 -4.51 -3.09 5.19
C SER A 19 -4.24 -3.61 3.79
N THR A 20 -4.91 -2.99 2.82
CA THR A 20 -4.65 -3.18 1.40
C THR A 20 -4.04 -1.90 0.86
N SER A 21 -2.94 -2.02 0.12
CA SER A 21 -2.36 -0.91 -0.61
C SER A 21 -2.02 -1.33 -2.03
N GLU A 22 -2.07 -0.37 -2.95
CA GLU A 22 -1.78 -0.58 -4.36
C GLU A 22 -0.66 0.38 -4.75
N ASP A 23 0.38 -0.17 -5.36
CA ASP A 23 1.44 0.61 -6.01
C ASP A 23 1.34 0.41 -7.53
N LEU A 24 1.11 1.53 -8.23
CA LEU A 24 1.08 1.60 -9.68
C LEU A 24 2.28 2.41 -10.17
N TYR A 25 3.19 1.77 -10.90
CA TYR A 25 4.34 2.44 -11.48
C TYR A 25 4.30 2.40 -13.01
N TYR A 26 4.63 3.54 -13.61
CA TYR A 26 4.69 3.70 -15.06
C TYR A 26 5.94 4.43 -15.51
N LYS A 27 6.58 3.84 -16.50
CA LYS A 27 7.70 4.45 -17.19
C LYS A 27 7.33 4.68 -18.65
N PRO A 28 7.02 5.93 -19.06
CA PRO A 28 6.77 6.24 -20.47
C PRO A 28 8.05 6.12 -21.29
N PHE A 29 7.93 5.66 -22.53
CA PHE A 29 9.01 5.70 -23.53
C PHE A 29 8.82 6.81 -24.56
N VAL A 30 7.63 7.38 -24.60
CA VAL A 30 7.27 8.49 -25.48
C VAL A 30 6.68 9.61 -24.64
N LYS A 31 6.96 10.85 -24.98
CA LYS A 31 6.44 12.04 -24.26
C LYS A 31 4.96 12.35 -24.60
N LYS A 32 4.34 11.58 -25.49
CA LYS A 32 2.98 11.80 -25.97
C LYS A 32 1.96 11.21 -24.99
N SER A 33 0.96 12.00 -24.64
CA SER A 33 -0.24 11.53 -23.95
C SER A 33 -1.19 10.86 -24.94
N TYR A 34 -1.74 9.73 -24.54
CA TYR A 34 -2.68 8.97 -25.36
C TYR A 34 -4.04 8.91 -24.68
N SER A 35 -5.09 9.06 -25.47
CA SER A 35 -6.44 8.73 -25.04
C SER A 35 -6.58 7.23 -24.84
N SER A 36 -7.52 6.85 -23.98
CA SER A 36 -7.88 5.45 -23.75
C SER A 36 -8.20 4.75 -25.07
N SER A 37 -7.76 3.51 -25.21
CA SER A 37 -8.09 2.69 -26.37
C SER A 37 -9.18 1.71 -26.01
N ASP A 38 -10.27 1.72 -26.77
CA ASP A 38 -11.18 0.57 -26.77
C ASP A 38 -10.56 -0.59 -27.57
N GLY A 39 -10.85 -1.83 -27.16
CA GLY A 39 -10.35 -3.02 -27.85
C GLY A 39 -8.89 -3.40 -27.59
N MET A 40 -8.27 -2.93 -26.50
CA MET A 40 -6.92 -3.38 -26.11
C MET A 40 -6.86 -4.91 -25.97
N ARG A 41 -5.79 -5.55 -26.44
CA ARG A 41 -5.59 -7.01 -26.32
C ARG A 41 -4.24 -7.35 -25.70
N THR A 42 -4.10 -8.56 -25.18
CA THR A 42 -2.78 -9.08 -24.82
C THR A 42 -2.07 -9.64 -26.07
N THR A 43 -0.75 -9.66 -26.06
CA THR A 43 0.06 -10.26 -27.13
C THR A 43 1.25 -11.01 -26.59
N THR A 44 1.63 -12.08 -27.29
CA THR A 44 2.86 -12.86 -27.08
C THR A 44 3.87 -12.65 -28.20
N LEU A 45 3.53 -11.82 -29.21
CA LEU A 45 4.39 -11.61 -30.36
C LEU A 45 5.77 -11.03 -29.97
N PRO A 46 6.84 -11.40 -30.68
CA PRO A 46 8.14 -10.78 -30.52
C PRO A 46 8.09 -9.27 -30.84
N ASP A 47 8.94 -8.51 -30.16
CA ASP A 47 8.99 -7.04 -30.29
C ASP A 47 9.30 -6.60 -31.73
N GLU A 48 10.12 -7.35 -32.45
CA GLU A 48 10.43 -7.08 -33.85
C GLU A 48 9.21 -7.24 -34.76
N VAL A 49 8.38 -8.25 -34.52
CA VAL A 49 7.15 -8.49 -35.30
C VAL A 49 6.17 -7.35 -35.06
N LEU A 50 6.01 -6.92 -33.80
CA LEU A 50 5.15 -5.78 -33.45
C LEU A 50 5.63 -4.49 -34.13
N LYS A 51 6.94 -4.22 -34.11
CA LYS A 51 7.53 -3.07 -34.82
C LYS A 51 7.27 -3.13 -36.33
N ARG A 52 7.48 -4.29 -36.97
CA ARG A 52 7.19 -4.50 -38.41
C ARG A 52 5.70 -4.31 -38.74
N GLN A 53 4.80 -4.59 -37.80
CA GLN A 53 3.36 -4.35 -37.92
C GLN A 53 2.93 -2.90 -37.65
N GLY A 54 3.90 -2.00 -37.41
CA GLY A 54 3.66 -0.58 -37.15
C GLY A 54 3.32 -0.24 -35.70
N TYR A 55 3.52 -1.16 -34.75
CA TYR A 55 3.35 -0.86 -33.33
C TYR A 55 4.63 -0.23 -32.76
N ARG A 56 4.43 0.79 -31.92
CA ARG A 56 5.48 1.39 -31.10
C ARG A 56 5.26 1.09 -29.63
N GLN A 57 6.36 0.94 -28.89
CA GLN A 57 6.30 0.88 -27.44
C GLN A 57 6.03 2.27 -26.90
N ILE A 58 5.03 2.39 -26.02
CA ILE A 58 4.67 3.67 -25.39
C ILE A 58 5.10 3.73 -23.93
N GLY A 59 5.40 2.59 -23.31
CA GLY A 59 5.98 2.53 -21.97
C GLY A 59 5.91 1.14 -21.34
N VAL A 60 6.36 1.06 -20.09
CA VAL A 60 6.28 -0.14 -19.24
C VAL A 60 5.49 0.18 -18.00
N MET A 61 4.64 -0.75 -17.58
CA MET A 61 3.85 -0.63 -16.37
C MET A 61 4.07 -1.80 -15.43
N HIS A 62 4.08 -1.46 -14.15
CA HIS A 62 4.19 -2.38 -13.03
C HIS A 62 3.01 -2.12 -12.10
N VAL A 63 2.36 -3.21 -11.68
CA VAL A 63 1.31 -3.19 -10.67
C VAL A 63 1.74 -4.09 -9.54
N THR A 64 1.75 -3.55 -8.32
CA THR A 64 1.93 -4.33 -7.10
C THR A 64 0.70 -4.12 -6.22
N LEU A 65 0.02 -5.21 -5.88
CA LEU A 65 -1.02 -5.21 -4.86
C LEU A 65 -0.42 -5.78 -3.57
N ILE A 66 -0.36 -4.97 -2.51
CA ILE A 66 0.24 -5.30 -1.23
C ILE A 66 -0.87 -5.50 -0.19
N TYR A 67 -0.76 -6.60 0.55
CA TYR A 67 -1.71 -7.00 1.57
C TYR A 67 -0.94 -7.26 2.85
N SER A 68 -1.09 -6.40 3.84
CA SER A 68 -0.46 -6.58 5.14
C SER A 68 -1.51 -7.11 6.12
N LYS A 69 -1.24 -8.27 6.75
CA LYS A 69 -2.11 -8.87 7.76
C LYS A 69 -1.36 -9.30 9.02
N CYS A 70 -2.01 -9.14 10.17
CA CYS A 70 -1.62 -9.83 11.40
C CYS A 70 -1.99 -11.32 11.30
N VAL A 71 -1.06 -12.22 11.65
CA VAL A 71 -1.11 -13.67 11.35
C VAL A 71 -2.29 -14.44 11.96
N LYS A 72 -3.08 -13.85 12.87
CA LYS A 72 -3.94 -14.66 13.76
C LYS A 72 -5.27 -15.17 13.18
N THR A 73 -5.87 -14.66 12.09
CA THR A 73 -7.29 -15.01 11.79
C THR A 73 -7.81 -14.90 10.33
N CYS A 74 -7.03 -15.05 9.26
CA CYS A 74 -7.60 -15.01 7.89
C CYS A 74 -6.94 -15.97 6.91
N GLU A 75 -7.41 -17.22 6.83
CA GLU A 75 -6.83 -18.26 5.96
C GLU A 75 -7.27 -18.17 4.49
N THR A 76 -8.29 -17.39 4.15
CA THR A 76 -8.75 -17.25 2.76
C THR A 76 -9.09 -15.80 2.46
N TYR A 77 -8.38 -15.21 1.49
CA TYR A 77 -8.72 -13.91 0.92
C TYR A 77 -8.83 -14.06 -0.59
N THR A 78 -10.04 -13.85 -1.09
CA THR A 78 -10.35 -13.71 -2.50
C THR A 78 -10.28 -12.22 -2.84
N HIS A 79 -9.50 -11.88 -3.86
CA HIS A 79 -9.38 -10.49 -4.33
C HIS A 79 -10.58 -10.13 -5.20
N ASP A 80 -11.10 -8.92 -5.07
CA ASP A 80 -12.08 -8.37 -6.02
C ASP A 80 -11.44 -8.11 -7.41
N MET A 81 -10.12 -7.92 -7.46
CA MET A 81 -9.37 -7.67 -8.69
C MET A 81 -7.92 -8.17 -8.56
N SER A 82 -7.43 -8.91 -9.55
CA SER A 82 -6.04 -9.38 -9.54
C SER A 82 -5.06 -8.29 -10.01
N SER A 83 -3.76 -8.47 -9.72
CA SER A 83 -2.72 -7.54 -10.18
C SER A 83 -2.65 -7.44 -11.71
N ILE A 84 -3.02 -8.53 -12.42
CA ILE A 84 -3.07 -8.56 -13.89
C ILE A 84 -4.31 -7.85 -14.44
N ASP A 85 -5.47 -7.96 -13.78
CA ASP A 85 -6.68 -7.22 -14.17
C ASP A 85 -6.45 -5.71 -14.04
N ARG A 86 -5.78 -5.32 -12.95
CA ARG A 86 -5.41 -3.92 -12.73
C ARG A 86 -4.40 -3.43 -13.77
N LEU A 87 -3.40 -4.25 -14.12
CA LEU A 87 -2.45 -3.94 -15.20
C LEU A 87 -3.17 -3.74 -16.54
N TYR A 88 -4.15 -4.58 -16.86
CA TYR A 88 -4.94 -4.46 -18.07
C TYR A 88 -5.76 -3.17 -18.08
N LYS A 89 -6.49 -2.89 -16.99
CA LYS A 89 -7.33 -1.68 -16.84
C LYS A 89 -6.52 -0.39 -17.01
N GLU A 90 -5.37 -0.29 -16.35
CA GLU A 90 -4.52 0.89 -16.41
C GLU A 90 -3.81 1.01 -17.77
N SER A 91 -3.50 -0.11 -18.43
CA SER A 91 -2.89 -0.09 -19.77
C SER A 91 -3.87 0.48 -20.80
N LYS A 92 -5.15 0.09 -20.67
CA LYS A 92 -6.24 0.61 -21.51
C LYS A 92 -6.39 2.13 -21.36
N LYS A 93 -6.40 2.63 -20.12
CA LYS A 93 -6.51 4.07 -19.83
C LYS A 93 -5.36 4.88 -20.43
N ARG A 94 -4.18 4.29 -20.52
CA ARG A 94 -3.00 4.89 -21.16
C ARG A 94 -2.95 4.73 -22.68
N GLY A 95 -4.00 4.22 -23.29
CA GLY A 95 -4.11 4.15 -24.72
C GLY A 95 -3.26 3.06 -25.37
N ALA A 96 -2.90 2.01 -24.64
CA ALA A 96 -2.30 0.84 -25.25
C ALA A 96 -3.33 0.11 -26.13
N HIS A 97 -2.91 -0.30 -27.33
CA HIS A 97 -3.67 -1.21 -28.20
C HIS A 97 -3.30 -2.67 -27.89
N LEU A 98 -2.02 -2.92 -27.57
CA LEU A 98 -1.53 -4.22 -27.15
C LEU A 98 -0.78 -4.13 -25.82
N LEU A 99 -0.99 -5.13 -24.97
CA LEU A 99 -0.25 -5.34 -23.74
C LEU A 99 0.54 -6.63 -23.85
N LYS A 100 1.88 -6.54 -23.80
CA LYS A 100 2.73 -7.71 -23.67
C LYS A 100 3.05 -7.94 -22.20
N VAL A 101 2.47 -8.97 -21.61
CA VAL A 101 2.66 -9.32 -20.19
C VAL A 101 4.05 -9.96 -20.03
N LEU A 102 4.86 -9.42 -19.14
CA LEU A 102 6.18 -9.94 -18.80
C LEU A 102 6.14 -10.81 -17.56
N ASP A 103 5.39 -10.37 -16.55
CA ASP A 103 5.20 -11.08 -15.29
C ASP A 103 3.71 -11.09 -14.94
N ASN A 104 3.18 -12.25 -14.57
CA ASN A 104 1.77 -12.44 -14.28
C ASN A 104 1.58 -12.91 -12.83
N ASN A 105 0.95 -12.05 -12.02
CA ASN A 105 0.45 -12.36 -10.69
C ASN A 105 1.47 -13.08 -9.78
N ILE A 106 2.74 -12.68 -9.85
CA ILE A 106 3.81 -13.26 -9.05
C ILE A 106 3.52 -12.96 -7.58
N LYS A 107 3.33 -14.01 -6.79
CA LYS A 107 3.09 -13.92 -5.35
C LYS A 107 4.41 -13.89 -4.59
N LYS A 108 4.56 -12.94 -3.67
CA LYS A 108 5.66 -12.87 -2.71
C LYS A 108 5.11 -12.74 -1.31
N ALA A 109 5.74 -13.40 -0.34
CA ALA A 109 5.41 -13.31 1.07
C ALA A 109 6.59 -12.73 1.84
N ARG A 110 6.32 -11.81 2.76
CA ARG A 110 7.31 -11.23 3.67
C ARG A 110 6.77 -11.32 5.09
N ASN A 111 7.54 -11.96 5.97
CA ASN A 111 7.24 -11.98 7.40
C ASN A 111 8.02 -10.86 8.09
N TYR A 112 7.38 -10.16 9.00
CA TYR A 112 8.02 -9.10 9.79
C TYR A 112 7.39 -9.00 11.17
N THR A 113 8.06 -8.27 12.06
CA THR A 113 7.58 -8.02 13.42
C THR A 113 7.22 -6.55 13.54
N MET A 114 6.04 -6.27 14.09
CA MET A 114 5.58 -4.91 14.37
C MET A 114 5.29 -4.73 15.87
N ALA A 115 5.19 -3.47 16.31
CA ALA A 115 4.79 -3.16 17.67
C ALA A 115 3.31 -3.51 17.88
N GLY A 116 3.03 -4.37 18.86
CA GLY A 116 1.71 -4.77 19.28
C GLY A 116 1.19 -3.92 20.44
N LYS A 117 0.80 -4.58 21.53
CA LYS A 117 0.35 -3.90 22.74
C LYS A 117 1.52 -3.34 23.53
N CYS A 118 1.31 -2.22 24.21
CA CYS A 118 2.31 -1.72 25.14
C CYS A 118 2.39 -2.65 26.36
N ILE A 119 3.59 -3.12 26.70
CA ILE A 119 3.85 -3.98 27.87
C ILE A 119 4.60 -3.26 28.99
N LYS A 120 5.17 -2.08 28.71
CA LYS A 120 5.77 -1.22 29.75
C LYS A 120 5.52 0.25 29.43
N HIS A 121 4.95 0.94 30.40
CA HIS A 121 4.74 2.39 30.36
C HIS A 121 5.71 3.07 31.32
N GLU A 122 6.19 4.26 30.96
CA GLU A 122 6.96 5.14 31.84
C GLU A 122 6.36 6.54 31.80
N ARG A 123 6.45 7.25 32.92
CA ARG A 123 6.11 8.67 32.97
C ARG A 123 7.29 9.46 32.44
N LYS A 124 7.05 10.27 31.40
CA LYS A 124 8.04 11.19 30.86
C LYS A 124 7.48 12.60 30.87
N ILE A 125 8.33 13.53 31.29
CA ILE A 125 8.08 14.95 31.07
C ILE A 125 8.39 15.24 29.61
N VAL A 126 7.38 15.69 28.86
CA VAL A 126 7.50 16.09 27.46
C VAL A 126 7.17 17.56 27.33
N ASP A 127 7.95 18.25 26.49
CA ASP A 127 7.67 19.64 26.14
C ASP A 127 6.53 19.65 25.10
N THR A 128 5.33 20.08 25.50
CA THR A 128 4.13 19.95 24.66
C THR A 128 3.84 21.18 23.83
N GLN A 129 4.15 22.36 24.36
CA GLN A 129 4.02 23.64 23.69
C GLN A 129 5.16 24.57 24.13
N ARG A 130 5.37 25.65 23.38
CA ARG A 130 6.25 26.75 23.78
C ARG A 130 5.43 28.01 23.76
N TYR A 131 5.27 28.67 24.90
CA TYR A 131 4.57 29.96 24.96
C TYR A 131 5.59 31.11 25.05
N LEU A 132 5.29 32.20 24.33
CA LEU A 132 6.02 33.46 24.42
C LEU A 132 5.27 34.36 25.42
N HIS A 133 5.92 34.75 26.51
CA HIS A 133 5.32 35.71 27.42
C HIS A 133 5.22 37.10 26.76
N PRO A 134 4.10 37.83 26.93
CA PRO A 134 3.99 39.20 26.42
C PRO A 134 5.12 40.07 27.00
N GLY A 135 5.95 40.67 26.14
CA GLY A 135 7.10 41.49 26.53
C GLY A 135 8.42 40.74 26.72
N SER A 136 8.47 39.42 26.54
CA SER A 136 9.68 38.59 26.60
C SER A 136 10.11 38.10 25.23
N LYS A 137 11.44 38.07 24.96
CA LYS A 137 12.03 37.39 23.80
C LYS A 137 12.30 35.90 24.04
N HIS A 138 12.05 35.39 25.24
CA HIS A 138 12.30 34.00 25.62
C HIS A 138 11.03 33.17 25.57
N MET A 139 11.07 32.06 24.83
CA MET A 139 10.05 31.02 24.86
C MET A 139 10.30 30.10 26.05
N THR A 140 9.29 29.89 26.89
CA THR A 140 9.35 28.92 27.98
C THR A 140 8.63 27.64 27.54
N PRO A 141 9.26 26.46 27.61
CA PRO A 141 8.61 25.20 27.28
C PRO A 141 7.60 24.82 28.36
N VAL A 142 6.42 24.36 27.95
CA VAL A 142 5.42 23.76 28.84
C VAL A 142 5.80 22.30 29.04
N ARG A 143 6.08 21.93 30.28
CA ARG A 143 6.43 20.58 30.65
C ARG A 143 5.18 19.86 31.15
N GLU A 144 4.70 18.89 30.39
CA GLU A 144 3.61 18.01 30.82
C GLU A 144 4.15 16.60 31.09
N GLU A 145 3.68 16.00 32.18
CA GLU A 145 3.93 14.59 32.44
C GLU A 145 2.98 13.73 31.59
N LYS A 146 3.53 12.96 30.65
CA LYS A 146 2.77 11.99 29.85
C LYS A 146 3.22 10.57 30.15
N ILE A 147 2.25 9.67 30.21
CA ILE A 147 2.50 8.23 30.23
C ILE A 147 2.81 7.82 28.79
N VAL A 148 4.04 7.40 28.55
CA VAL A 148 4.49 6.94 27.23
C VAL A 148 4.80 5.45 27.27
N CYS A 149 4.50 4.76 26.18
CA CYS A 149 4.94 3.38 26.03
C CYS A 149 6.45 3.34 25.73
N VAL A 150 7.20 2.56 26.52
CA VAL A 150 8.65 2.37 26.32
C VAL A 150 9.01 0.96 25.89
N LYS A 151 8.08 0.01 26.02
CA LYS A 151 8.27 -1.36 25.55
C LYS A 151 6.98 -1.91 24.97
N TRP A 152 7.07 -2.45 23.76
CA TRP A 152 5.97 -3.03 23.02
C TRP A 152 6.11 -4.56 22.95
N GLU A 153 4.99 -5.26 22.95
CA GLU A 153 4.92 -6.68 22.60
C GLU A 153 5.24 -6.84 21.10
N PRO A 154 6.17 -7.73 20.72
CA PRO A 154 6.40 -8.02 19.31
C PRO A 154 5.25 -8.83 18.71
N VAL A 155 4.59 -8.30 17.69
CA VAL A 155 3.55 -9.00 16.93
C VAL A 155 4.11 -9.45 15.60
N LYS A 156 3.99 -10.75 15.32
CA LYS A 156 4.33 -11.32 14.01
C LYS A 156 3.25 -10.95 13.00
N ALA A 157 3.67 -10.35 11.90
CA ALA A 157 2.85 -9.99 10.77
C ALA A 157 3.38 -10.68 9.50
N SER A 158 2.48 -10.86 8.54
CA SER A 158 2.83 -11.35 7.21
C SER A 158 2.24 -10.41 6.18
N GLU A 159 3.04 -10.10 5.17
CA GLU A 159 2.64 -9.33 4.00
C GLU A 159 2.68 -10.22 2.77
N LEU A 160 1.59 -10.21 2.02
CA LEU A 160 1.49 -10.86 0.72
C LEU A 160 1.45 -9.77 -0.35
N SER A 161 2.30 -9.89 -1.35
CA SER A 161 2.33 -8.98 -2.50
C SER A 161 2.13 -9.75 -3.79
N TYR A 162 1.30 -9.21 -4.68
CA TYR A 162 1.03 -9.75 -6.00
C TYR A 162 1.52 -8.77 -7.04
N TYR A 163 2.40 -9.23 -7.92
CA TYR A 163 3.10 -8.39 -8.88
C TYR A 163 2.78 -8.80 -10.32
N SER A 164 2.43 -7.82 -11.15
CA SER A 164 2.29 -7.97 -12.59
C SER A 164 3.02 -6.85 -13.33
N ARG A 165 3.62 -7.18 -14.47
CA ARG A 165 4.33 -6.21 -15.32
C ARG A 165 4.01 -6.45 -16.78
N GLY A 166 3.95 -5.37 -17.55
CA GLY A 166 3.81 -5.46 -19.00
C GLY A 166 4.34 -4.26 -19.76
N VAL A 167 4.62 -4.49 -21.04
CA VAL A 167 4.99 -3.47 -22.03
C VAL A 167 3.76 -3.06 -22.80
N LEU A 168 3.54 -1.75 -22.90
CA LEU A 168 2.40 -1.16 -23.58
C LEU A 168 2.81 -0.78 -25.00
N TRP A 169 1.99 -1.21 -25.96
CA TRP A 169 2.19 -0.97 -27.38
C TRP A 169 1.00 -0.27 -27.98
N ARG A 170 1.25 0.68 -28.87
CA ARG A 170 0.22 1.39 -29.62
C ARG A 170 0.57 1.38 -31.10
N LYS A 171 -0.45 1.27 -31.95
CA LYS A 171 -0.32 1.47 -33.39
C LYS A 171 -0.69 2.92 -33.69
N ASP A 172 0.15 3.59 -34.48
CA ASP A 172 -0.14 4.94 -34.97
C ASP A 172 -1.09 4.92 -36.16
#